data_AF-A0A5E4IHR1-F1
#
_entry.id   AF-A0A5E4IHR1-F1
#
_cell.length_a   1.000
_cell.length_b   1.000
_cell.length_c   1.000
_cell.angle_alpha   90.00
_cell.angle_beta   90.00
_cell.angle_gamma   90.00
#
_symmetry.space_group_name_H-M   'P 1'
#
loop_
_entity.id
_entity.type
_entity.pdbx_description
1 polymer ?
#
loop_
_entity_poly.entity_id
_entity_poly.type
_entity_poly.pdbx_seq_one_letter_code
_entity_poly.pdbx_strand_id
1 'polypeptide(L)'
;MKVASQGPTVGLRGWRCEGPARVFKLMSILQETDHQVVLIEHDPLLYDGAAEMVEDVSRAIGEAAKKAAVLLYSQETDPFFEDLIKNADRAFYFEQGPRSPLRMVSRAHPRTQRSQRKLQA
;
A
#
# COMPACT_ATOMS: atom_id res chain seq x y z
N MET A 1 -14.98 -43.31 42.77
CA MET A 1 -15.86 -42.16 42.43
C MET A 1 -15.21 -40.92 43.05
N LYS A 2 -14.94 -39.78 42.42
CA LYS A 2 -15.06 -39.26 41.05
C LYS A 2 -14.00 -38.15 40.98
N VAL A 3 -13.18 -38.17 39.92
CA VAL A 3 -12.19 -37.12 39.61
C VAL A 3 -12.93 -35.86 39.16
N ALA A 4 -12.47 -34.69 39.59
CA ALA A 4 -12.75 -33.42 38.92
C ALA A 4 -11.56 -32.47 39.08
N SER A 5 -10.63 -32.60 38.14
CA SER A 5 -9.62 -31.60 37.81
C SER A 5 -10.30 -30.31 37.34
N GLN A 6 -10.11 -29.22 38.08
CA GLN A 6 -10.43 -27.88 37.58
C GLN A 6 -9.23 -27.39 36.75
N GLY A 7 -9.29 -27.62 35.45
CA GLY A 7 -8.44 -26.92 34.49
C GLY A 7 -8.98 -25.50 34.26
N PRO A 8 -8.13 -24.52 33.95
CA PRO A 8 -8.59 -23.17 33.64
C PRO A 8 -9.30 -23.17 32.28
N THR A 9 -10.52 -22.67 32.28
CA THR A 9 -11.29 -22.34 31.07
C THR A 9 -10.60 -21.20 30.34
N VAL A 10 -9.80 -21.54 29.32
CA VAL A 10 -9.32 -20.58 28.32
C VAL A 10 -10.52 -20.18 27.46
N GLY A 11 -11.02 -18.98 27.68
CA GLY A 11 -11.99 -18.35 26.80
C GLY A 11 -11.34 -18.07 25.45
N LEU A 12 -11.60 -18.94 24.48
CA LEU A 12 -11.30 -18.71 23.06
C LEU A 12 -12.22 -17.59 22.53
N ARG A 13 -11.84 -16.34 22.76
CA ARG A 13 -12.41 -15.19 22.05
C ARG A 13 -11.33 -14.56 21.19
N GLY A 14 -11.44 -14.77 19.88
CA GLY A 14 -10.94 -13.86 18.85
C GLY A 14 -9.44 -13.89 18.56
N TRP A 15 -8.91 -15.01 18.08
CA TRP A 15 -7.60 -15.01 17.42
C TRP A 15 -7.74 -14.44 16.00
N ARG A 16 -7.67 -13.11 15.85
CA ARG A 16 -7.17 -12.50 14.62
C ARG A 16 -5.79 -11.93 14.92
N CYS A 17 -4.78 -12.81 14.95
CA CYS A 17 -3.37 -12.42 15.01
C CYS A 17 -2.83 -12.04 13.62
N GLU A 18 -3.69 -11.54 12.73
CA GLU A 18 -3.32 -11.30 11.33
C GLU A 18 -2.47 -10.03 11.17
N GLY A 19 -2.62 -9.03 12.05
CA GLY A 19 -1.85 -7.78 12.02
C GLY A 19 -0.35 -8.00 11.92
N PRO A 20 0.28 -8.68 12.91
CA PRO A 20 1.72 -8.89 12.90
C PRO A 20 2.20 -9.62 11.64
N ALA A 21 1.46 -10.64 11.19
CA ALA A 21 1.79 -11.38 9.98
C ALA A 21 1.75 -10.52 8.70
N ARG A 22 0.77 -9.61 8.59
CA ARG A 22 0.69 -8.66 7.47
C ARG A 22 1.85 -7.66 7.51
N VAL A 23 2.18 -7.13 8.68
CA VAL A 23 3.32 -6.21 8.85
C VAL A 23 4.64 -6.89 8.47
N PHE A 24 4.89 -8.10 8.97
CA PHE A 24 6.10 -8.86 8.60
C PHE A 24 6.18 -9.10 7.10
N LYS A 25 5.06 -9.44 6.45
CA LYS A 25 5.05 -9.63 5.00
C LYS A 25 5.43 -8.36 4.25
N LEU A 26 4.93 -7.19 4.65
CA LEU A 26 5.34 -5.92 4.05
C LEU A 26 6.85 -5.69 4.23
N MET A 27 7.37 -5.90 5.43
CA MET A 27 8.80 -5.71 5.71
C MET A 27 9.68 -6.65 4.88
N SER A 28 9.30 -7.91 4.72
CA SER A 28 10.02 -8.86 3.86
C SER A 28 10.01 -8.41 2.40
N ILE A 29 8.87 -7.93 1.88
CA ILE A 29 8.78 -7.38 0.51
C ILE A 29 9.72 -6.17 0.35
N LEU A 30 9.78 -5.27 1.34
CA LEU A 30 10.67 -4.11 1.33
C LEU A 30 12.16 -4.49 1.41
N GLN A 31 12.49 -5.63 2.04
CA GLN A 31 13.86 -6.12 2.13
C GLN A 31 14.31 -6.85 0.85
N GLU A 32 13.39 -7.56 0.20
CA GLU A 32 13.67 -8.41 -0.97
C GLU A 32 13.50 -7.67 -2.31
N THR A 33 12.96 -6.46 -2.30
CA THR A 33 12.76 -5.68 -3.53
C THR A 33 14.05 -5.09 -4.09
N ASP A 34 14.38 -5.46 -5.32
CA ASP A 34 15.47 -4.84 -6.12
C ASP A 34 14.96 -3.78 -7.11
N HIS A 35 13.72 -3.31 -6.95
CA HIS A 35 13.14 -2.27 -7.81
C HIS A 35 13.73 -0.90 -7.50
N GLN A 36 13.94 -0.07 -8.53
CA GLN A 36 14.43 1.31 -8.37
C GLN A 36 13.39 2.27 -7.79
N VAL A 37 12.10 1.93 -7.90
CA VAL A 37 10.97 2.74 -7.43
C VAL A 37 9.97 1.83 -6.71
N VAL A 38 9.55 2.22 -5.52
CA VAL A 38 8.54 1.52 -4.70
C VAL A 38 7.41 2.51 -4.36
N LEU A 39 6.18 2.15 -4.70
CA LEU A 39 4.98 2.90 -4.38
C LEU A 39 4.21 2.14 -3.30
N ILE A 40 3.93 2.78 -2.17
CA ILE A 40 3.24 2.18 -1.04
C ILE A 40 1.97 2.99 -0.77
N GLU A 41 0.81 2.38 -0.98
CA GLU A 41 -0.45 2.90 -0.47
C GLU A 41 -0.56 2.52 1.01
N HIS A 42 -0.75 3.52 1.86
CA HIS A 42 -0.96 3.30 3.28
C HIS A 42 -2.36 2.76 3.54
N ASP A 43 -2.42 1.71 4.37
CA ASP A 43 -3.67 1.14 4.89
C ASP A 43 -3.57 1.05 6.42
N PRO A 44 -4.36 1.83 7.18
CA PRO A 44 -4.35 1.78 8.64
C PRO A 44 -4.68 0.39 9.21
N LEU A 45 -5.44 -0.44 8.46
CA LEU A 45 -5.81 -1.79 8.89
C LEU A 45 -4.63 -2.77 8.89
N LEU A 46 -3.51 -2.39 8.27
CA LEU A 46 -2.25 -3.13 8.36
C LEU A 46 -1.84 -3.33 9.82
N TYR A 47 -2.10 -2.33 10.67
CA TYR A 47 -1.66 -2.27 12.06
C TYR A 47 -2.70 -2.80 13.08
N ASP A 48 -3.83 -3.35 12.62
CA ASP A 48 -4.83 -3.95 13.51
C ASP A 48 -4.24 -5.13 14.29
N GLY A 49 -4.02 -4.93 15.60
CA GLY A 49 -3.33 -5.88 16.48
C GLY A 49 -1.80 -5.89 16.36
N ALA A 50 -1.19 -4.84 15.79
CA ALA A 50 0.26 -4.68 15.59
C ALA A 50 0.72 -3.21 15.61
N ALA A 51 0.04 -2.35 16.38
CA ALA A 51 0.31 -0.91 16.43
C ALA A 51 1.75 -0.58 16.85
N GLU A 52 2.34 -1.40 17.70
CA GLU A 52 3.72 -1.30 18.18
C GLU A 52 4.76 -1.47 17.07
N MET A 53 4.40 -2.08 15.94
CA MET A 53 5.32 -2.39 14.84
C MET A 53 5.46 -1.24 13.82
N VAL A 54 4.78 -0.12 14.01
CA VAL A 54 4.84 1.04 13.10
C VAL A 54 6.27 1.56 12.95
N GLU A 55 7.02 1.61 14.04
CA GLU A 55 8.43 2.04 14.02
C GLU A 55 9.30 1.06 13.21
N ASP A 56 9.04 -0.25 13.31
CA ASP A 56 9.74 -1.26 12.52
C ASP A 56 9.45 -1.12 11.03
N VAL A 57 8.20 -0.83 10.66
CA VAL A 57 7.82 -0.51 9.28
C VAL A 57 8.50 0.77 8.80
N SER A 58 8.51 1.82 9.61
CA SER A 58 9.19 3.08 9.29
C SER A 58 10.67 2.86 9.00
N ARG A 59 11.35 2.04 9.83
CA ARG A 59 12.76 1.69 9.63
C ARG A 59 12.95 0.86 8.37
N ALA A 60 12.09 -0.11 8.10
CA ALA A 60 12.16 -0.92 6.88
C ALA A 60 12.00 -0.08 5.61
N ILE A 61 11.06 0.89 5.61
CA ILE A 61 10.89 1.86 4.53
C ILE A 61 12.17 2.70 4.35
N GLY A 62 12.75 3.20 5.44
CA GLY A 62 14.01 3.96 5.40
C GLY A 62 15.19 3.16 4.86
N GLU A 63 15.30 1.87 5.21
CA GLU A 63 16.33 0.98 4.65
C GLU A 63 16.13 0.74 3.15
N ALA A 64 14.88 0.55 2.70
CA ALA A 64 14.56 0.43 1.27
C ALA A 64 14.90 1.73 0.51
N ALA A 65 14.64 2.89 1.13
CA ALA A 65 14.91 4.21 0.55
C ALA A 65 16.40 4.49 0.28
N LYS A 66 17.32 3.77 0.93
CA LYS A 66 18.78 3.86 0.64
C LYS A 66 19.15 3.32 -0.74
N LYS A 67 18.30 2.46 -1.33
CA LYS A 67 18.57 1.76 -2.60
C LYS A 67 17.56 2.10 -3.70
N ALA A 68 16.38 2.57 -3.32
CA ALA A 68 15.26 2.83 -4.21
C ALA A 68 14.58 4.17 -3.87
N ALA A 69 13.92 4.79 -4.85
CA ALA A 69 12.98 5.87 -4.57
C ALA A 69 11.69 5.29 -3.98
N VAL A 70 11.34 5.65 -2.76
CA VAL A 70 10.11 5.18 -2.09
C VAL A 70 9.10 6.32 -1.97
N LEU A 71 7.89 6.10 -2.47
CA LEU A 71 6.76 7.01 -2.28
C LEU A 71 5.69 6.31 -1.46
N LEU A 72 5.57 6.72 -0.20
CA LEU A 72 4.46 6.38 0.67
C LEU A 72 3.36 7.44 0.49
N TYR A 73 2.13 7.00 0.20
CA TYR A 73 1.00 7.89 0.01
C TYR A 73 -0.26 7.37 0.72
N SER A 74 -1.14 8.29 1.08
CA SER A 74 -2.44 7.98 1.68
C SER A 74 -3.50 8.96 1.18
N GLN A 75 -4.76 8.52 1.13
CA GLN A 75 -5.91 9.41 0.83
C GLN A 75 -6.32 10.22 2.06
N GLU A 76 -6.12 9.65 3.25
CA GLU A 76 -6.48 10.24 4.54
C GLU A 76 -5.29 10.18 5.49
N THR A 77 -5.27 11.07 6.46
CA THR A 77 -4.23 11.11 7.49
C THR A 77 -4.74 10.39 8.74
N ASP A 78 -3.93 9.49 9.28
CA ASP A 78 -4.20 8.77 10.52
C ASP A 78 -2.92 8.72 11.39
N PRO A 79 -3.03 8.34 12.68
CA PRO A 79 -1.89 8.35 13.58
C PRO A 79 -0.69 7.53 13.10
N PHE A 80 -0.92 6.39 12.43
CA PHE A 80 0.16 5.56 11.93
C PHE A 80 0.87 6.22 10.76
N PHE A 81 0.11 6.82 9.84
CA PHE A 81 0.68 7.58 8.73
C PHE A 81 1.53 8.76 9.21
N GLU A 82 1.04 9.50 10.22
CA GLU A 82 1.77 10.60 10.85
C GLU A 82 3.09 10.12 11.48
N ASP A 83 3.10 8.95 12.10
CA ASP A 83 4.32 8.35 12.65
C ASP A 83 5.33 7.98 11.56
N LEU A 84 4.87 7.46 10.42
CA LEU A 84 5.75 7.16 9.28
C LEU A 84 6.34 8.43 8.66
N ILE A 85 5.55 9.51 8.54
CA ILE A 85 5.99 10.78 7.93
C ILE A 85 7.14 11.43 8.70
N LYS A 86 7.21 11.26 10.03
CA LYS A 86 8.28 11.85 10.86
C LYS A 86 9.68 11.47 10.39
N ASN A 87 9.83 10.30 9.76
CA ASN A 87 11.10 9.79 9.26
C ASN A 87 11.27 9.97 7.74
N ALA A 88 10.32 10.61 7.05
CA ALA A 88 10.39 10.82 5.62
C ALA A 88 11.35 11.96 5.26
N ASP A 89 12.13 11.77 4.19
CA ASP A 89 13.02 12.83 3.67
C ASP A 89 12.23 14.06 3.19
N ARG A 90 11.02 13.84 2.67
CA ARG A 90 10.12 14.87 2.14
C ARG A 90 8.66 14.45 2.34
N ALA A 91 7.81 15.42 2.66
CA ALA A 91 6.37 15.24 2.75
C ALA A 91 5.65 16.25 1.85
N PHE A 92 4.63 15.80 1.13
CA PHE A 92 3.77 16.63 0.28
C PHE A 92 2.33 16.43 0.69
N TYR A 93 1.60 17.53 0.86
CA TYR A 93 0.17 17.53 1.17
C TYR A 93 -0.60 18.11 -0.02
N PHE A 94 -1.57 17.36 -0.50
CA PHE A 94 -2.43 17.79 -1.60
C PHE A 94 -3.84 18.01 -1.08
N GLU A 95 -4.31 19.25 -1.17
CA GLU A 95 -5.72 19.54 -0.96
C GLU A 95 -6.53 19.03 -2.15
N GLN A 96 -7.78 18.66 -1.90
CA GLN A 96 -8.69 18.25 -2.97
C GLN A 96 -8.96 19.47 -3.86
N GLY A 97 -8.28 19.53 -5.00
CA GLY A 97 -8.47 20.59 -5.99
C GLY A 97 -9.89 20.59 -6.58
N PRO A 98 -10.30 21.68 -7.26
CA PRO A 98 -11.60 21.75 -7.91
C PRO A 98 -11.78 20.54 -8.83
N ARG A 99 -12.86 19.76 -8.61
CA ARG A 99 -13.19 18.58 -9.42
C ARG A 99 -13.46 19.03 -10.86
N SER A 100 -12.44 18.97 -11.71
CA SER A 100 -12.62 19.13 -13.15
C SER A 100 -13.43 17.92 -13.65
N PRO A 101 -14.53 18.10 -14.40
CA PRO A 101 -15.19 16.98 -15.05
C PRO A 101 -14.16 16.27 -15.93
N LEU A 102 -14.03 14.95 -15.75
CA LEU A 102 -13.11 14.10 -16.51
C LEU A 102 -13.31 14.37 -18.01
N ARG A 103 -12.43 15.19 -18.61
CA ARG A 103 -12.40 15.34 -20.07
C ARG A 103 -11.75 14.08 -20.61
N MET A 104 -12.59 13.10 -20.89
CA MET A 104 -12.22 11.93 -21.67
C MET A 104 -11.84 12.43 -23.07
N VAL A 105 -10.56 12.72 -23.30
CA VAL A 105 -10.06 13.04 -24.64
C VAL A 105 -9.98 11.73 -25.40
N SER A 106 -11.09 11.32 -26.01
CA SER A 106 -11.09 10.24 -26.98
C SER A 106 -10.23 10.68 -28.17
N ARG A 107 -8.99 10.21 -28.26
CA ARG A 107 -8.21 10.28 -29.50
C ARG A 107 -8.87 9.37 -30.52
N ALA A 108 -9.80 9.93 -31.30
CA ALA A 108 -10.28 9.29 -32.51
C ALA A 108 -9.09 9.16 -33.48
N HIS A 109 -8.65 7.94 -33.73
CA HIS A 109 -7.70 7.65 -34.80
C HIS A 109 -8.39 7.91 -36.15
N PRO A 110 -7.85 8.75 -37.05
CA PRO A 110 -8.41 8.89 -38.38
C PRO A 110 -8.19 7.58 -39.15
N ARG A 111 -9.30 6.93 -39.54
CA ARG A 111 -9.30 5.79 -40.46
C ARG A 111 -8.73 6.25 -41.81
N THR A 112 -7.56 5.73 -42.16
CA THR A 112 -6.92 5.92 -43.45
C THR A 112 -7.79 5.29 -44.55
N GLN A 113 -8.41 6.13 -45.38
CA GLN A 113 -9.15 5.70 -46.57
C GLN A 113 -8.14 5.24 -47.63
N ARG A 114 -7.92 3.92 -47.71
CA ARG A 114 -7.09 3.28 -48.75
C ARG A 114 -7.82 3.36 -50.09
N SER A 115 -7.48 4.36 -50.89
CA SER A 115 -7.94 4.52 -52.28
C SER A 115 -7.52 3.30 -53.12
N GLN A 116 -8.49 2.55 -53.63
CA GLN A 116 -8.24 1.50 -54.62
C GLN A 116 -8.00 2.14 -55.99
N ARG A 117 -6.74 2.11 -56.45
CA ARG A 117 -6.44 2.22 -57.89
C ARG A 117 -6.85 0.92 -58.57
N LYS A 118 -7.90 0.95 -59.38
CA LYS A 118 -8.13 -0.06 -60.42
C LYS A 118 -7.20 0.26 -61.59
N LEU A 119 -6.25 -0.63 -61.85
CA LEU A 119 -5.58 -0.77 -63.14
C LEU A 119 -6.45 -1.71 -64.00
N GLN A 120 -6.84 -1.27 -65.19
CA GLN A 120 -7.22 -2.17 -66.27
C GLN A 120 -6.35 -1.85 -67.49
N ALA A 121 -5.99 -2.93 -68.18
CA ALA A 121 -5.06 -3.04 -69.30
C ALA A 121 -5.63 -2.47 -70.61
#